data_AF-A0A453FMP5-F1
#
_entry.id   AF-A0A453FMP5-F1
#
_cell.length_a   1.000
_cell.length_b   1.000
_cell.length_c   1.000
_cell.angle_alpha   90.00
_cell.angle_beta   90.00
_cell.angle_gamma   90.00
#
_symmetry.space_group_name_H-M   'P 1'
#
loop_
_entity.id
_entity.type
_entity.pdbx_description
1 polymer ?
#
loop_
_entity_poly.entity_id
_entity_poly.type
_entity_poly.pdbx_seq_one_letter_code
_entity_poly.pdbx_strand_id
1 'polypeptide(L)'
;VREHYKEHGDIDVAIRNFPRRLIAERAILQRLKKYPGNYLQALMAIPRTLRLMYVHSYQSYLWNHAASMRAGMYGLSGVIEGDLVYKKECPGEGTVTDASENNDDHTNASEMDIFAETLPEETIQSVKIADSEDLLKAVYTLEDVVLPLPGSETLFPGNEVAGIYHEIANKVMLSLP
;
A
#
# COMPACT_ATOMS: atom_id res chain seq x y z
N VAL A 1 -29.63 -11.53 -6.11
CA VAL A 1 -28.67 -12.67 -5.99
C VAL A 1 -27.84 -12.58 -4.72
N ARG A 2 -27.08 -11.50 -4.48
CA ARG A 2 -26.30 -11.34 -3.23
C ARG A 2 -27.18 -11.35 -1.96
N GLU A 3 -28.31 -10.65 -1.98
CA GLU A 3 -29.29 -10.66 -0.87
C GLU A 3 -29.88 -12.06 -0.62
N HIS A 4 -30.39 -12.71 -1.67
CA HIS A 4 -30.89 -14.08 -1.58
C HIS A 4 -29.84 -15.06 -1.00
N TYR A 5 -28.57 -14.95 -1.41
CA TYR A 5 -27.49 -15.77 -0.84
C TYR A 5 -27.24 -15.44 0.64
N LYS A 6 -27.28 -14.16 1.03
CA LYS A 6 -27.11 -13.73 2.42
C LYS A 6 -28.21 -14.28 3.34
N GLU A 7 -29.44 -14.36 2.85
CA GLU A 7 -30.59 -14.84 3.63
C GLU A 7 -30.69 -16.37 3.70
N HIS A 8 -30.41 -17.06 2.59
CA HIS A 8 -30.68 -18.51 2.48
C HIS A 8 -29.41 -19.37 2.55
N GLY A 9 -28.23 -18.79 2.34
CA GLY A 9 -26.95 -19.51 2.36
C GLY A 9 -26.75 -20.54 1.23
N ASP A 10 -27.69 -20.65 0.28
CA ASP A 10 -27.62 -21.65 -0.79
C ASP A 10 -26.57 -21.25 -1.85
N ILE A 11 -25.40 -21.89 -1.75
CA ILE A 11 -24.25 -21.68 -2.64
C ILE A 11 -24.55 -22.11 -4.08
N ASP A 12 -25.32 -23.19 -4.28
CA ASP A 12 -25.58 -23.75 -5.60
C ASP A 12 -26.52 -22.86 -6.41
N VAL A 13 -27.59 -22.37 -5.76
CA VAL A 13 -28.49 -21.38 -6.36
C VAL A 13 -27.73 -20.09 -6.65
N ALA A 14 -26.85 -19.65 -5.72
CA ALA A 14 -26.06 -18.44 -5.91
C ALA A 14 -25.13 -18.53 -7.13
N ILE A 15 -24.34 -19.61 -7.26
CA ILE A 15 -23.40 -19.78 -8.40
C ILE A 15 -24.14 -19.83 -9.74
N ARG A 16 -25.33 -20.45 -9.79
CA ARG A 16 -26.17 -20.47 -11.01
C ARG A 16 -26.67 -19.08 -11.38
N ASN A 17 -27.09 -18.29 -10.39
CA ASN A 17 -27.67 -16.97 -10.60
C ASN A 17 -26.65 -15.85 -10.77
N PHE A 18 -25.39 -16.03 -10.35
CA PHE A 18 -24.35 -15.02 -10.50
C PHE A 18 -23.88 -14.87 -11.96
N PRO A 19 -23.93 -13.65 -12.54
CA PRO A 19 -23.34 -13.37 -13.85
C PRO A 19 -21.87 -13.81 -13.97
N ARG A 20 -21.46 -14.29 -15.15
CA ARG A 20 -20.10 -14.79 -15.41
C ARG A 20 -18.98 -13.77 -15.13
N ARG A 21 -19.28 -12.46 -15.26
CA ARG A 21 -18.34 -11.36 -14.99
C ARG A 21 -17.94 -11.19 -13.51
N LEU A 22 -18.69 -11.78 -12.58
CA LEU A 22 -18.43 -11.69 -11.15
C LEU A 22 -17.43 -12.76 -10.72
N ILE A 23 -16.18 -12.55 -11.13
CA ILE A 23 -15.09 -13.53 -11.01
C ILE A 23 -14.77 -13.82 -9.54
N ALA A 24 -14.62 -12.78 -8.70
CA ALA A 24 -14.29 -12.93 -7.29
C ALA A 24 -15.36 -13.73 -6.53
N GLU A 25 -16.64 -13.33 -6.63
CA GLU A 25 -17.71 -13.95 -5.88
C GLU A 25 -17.93 -15.40 -6.29
N ARG A 26 -17.87 -15.67 -7.60
CA ARG A 26 -17.96 -17.05 -8.09
C ARG A 26 -16.79 -17.90 -7.61
N ALA A 27 -15.57 -17.39 -7.62
CA ALA A 27 -14.38 -18.10 -7.13
C ALA A 27 -14.47 -18.42 -5.63
N ILE A 28 -14.89 -17.44 -4.81
CA ILE A 28 -15.11 -17.63 -3.38
C ILE A 28 -16.15 -18.72 -3.13
N LEU A 29 -17.31 -18.62 -3.78
CA LEU A 29 -18.42 -19.57 -3.57
C LEU A 29 -18.08 -20.99 -4.04
N GLN A 30 -17.38 -21.12 -5.17
CA GLN A 30 -16.91 -22.42 -5.65
C GLN A 30 -15.94 -23.07 -4.67
N ARG A 31 -15.03 -22.30 -4.05
CA ARG A 31 -14.15 -22.83 -3.01
C ARG A 31 -14.88 -23.19 -1.73
N LEU A 32 -15.77 -22.33 -1.25
CA LEU A 32 -16.56 -22.58 -0.03
C LEU A 32 -17.46 -23.80 -0.19
N LYS A 33 -17.97 -24.07 -1.39
CA LYS A 33 -18.69 -25.31 -1.69
C LYS A 33 -17.83 -26.56 -1.45
N LYS A 34 -16.56 -26.51 -1.87
CA LYS A 34 -15.63 -27.64 -1.75
C LYS A 34 -15.05 -27.78 -0.33
N TYR A 35 -14.81 -26.67 0.35
CA TYR A 35 -14.21 -26.61 1.68
C TYR A 35 -15.00 -25.64 2.57
N PRO A 36 -16.17 -26.06 3.11
CA PRO A 36 -16.98 -25.19 3.95
C PRO A 36 -16.21 -24.77 5.21
N GLY A 37 -16.34 -23.50 5.59
CA GLY A 37 -15.65 -22.92 6.75
C GLY A 37 -14.18 -22.50 6.52
N ASN A 38 -13.56 -22.88 5.39
CA ASN A 38 -12.20 -22.44 5.06
C ASN A 38 -12.20 -21.14 4.25
N TYR A 39 -12.38 -20.02 4.95
CA TYR A 39 -12.46 -18.69 4.33
C TYR A 39 -11.14 -18.21 3.72
N LEU A 40 -10.01 -18.60 4.31
CA LEU A 40 -8.68 -18.26 3.77
C LEU A 40 -8.49 -18.84 2.38
N GLN A 41 -8.78 -20.13 2.19
CA GLN A 41 -8.70 -20.77 0.88
C GLN A 41 -9.69 -20.19 -0.13
N ALA A 42 -10.87 -19.73 0.34
CA ALA A 42 -11.83 -19.05 -0.51
C ALA A 42 -11.31 -17.70 -1.01
N LEU A 43 -10.68 -16.91 -0.13
CA LEU A 43 -10.01 -15.67 -0.51
C LEU A 43 -8.83 -15.93 -1.45
N MET A 44 -8.08 -17.02 -1.20
CA MET A 44 -6.96 -17.45 -2.04
C MET A 44 -7.37 -17.94 -3.45
N ALA A 45 -8.66 -18.14 -3.72
CA ALA A 45 -9.14 -18.46 -5.06
C ALA A 45 -9.44 -17.25 -5.95
N ILE A 46 -9.54 -16.07 -5.37
CA ILE A 46 -9.62 -14.84 -6.17
C ILE A 46 -8.30 -14.69 -6.93
N PRO A 47 -8.30 -14.37 -8.25
CA PRO A 47 -7.08 -14.11 -9.00
C PRO A 47 -6.19 -13.08 -8.29
N ARG A 48 -4.86 -13.29 -8.32
CA ARG A 48 -3.88 -12.48 -7.55
C ARG A 48 -4.07 -10.98 -7.76
N THR A 49 -4.18 -10.52 -9.00
CA THR A 49 -4.37 -9.10 -9.36
C THR A 49 -5.61 -8.50 -8.70
N LEU A 50 -6.74 -9.20 -8.77
CA LEU A 50 -7.99 -8.74 -8.17
C LEU A 50 -7.93 -8.78 -6.63
N ARG A 51 -7.20 -9.75 -6.06
CA ARG A 51 -6.97 -9.78 -4.61
C ARG A 51 -6.14 -8.58 -4.15
N LEU A 52 -5.10 -8.26 -4.90
CA LEU A 52 -4.17 -7.17 -4.58
C LEU A 52 -4.86 -5.80 -4.68
N MET A 53 -5.83 -5.64 -5.59
CA MET A 53 -6.68 -4.45 -5.68
C MET A 53 -7.34 -4.10 -4.33
N TYR A 54 -7.78 -5.08 -3.54
CA TYR A 54 -8.37 -4.80 -2.22
C TYR A 54 -7.33 -4.21 -1.25
N VAL A 55 -6.12 -4.78 -1.22
CA VAL A 55 -5.02 -4.28 -0.39
C VAL A 55 -4.65 -2.85 -0.80
N HIS A 56 -4.43 -2.61 -2.10
CA HIS A 56 -4.10 -1.29 -2.62
C HIS A 56 -5.20 -0.25 -2.40
N SER A 57 -6.47 -0.65 -2.49
CA SER A 57 -7.60 0.25 -2.20
C SER A 57 -7.59 0.71 -0.75
N TYR A 58 -7.19 -0.16 0.17
CA TYR A 58 -7.09 0.17 1.58
C TYR A 58 -5.87 1.04 1.88
N GLN A 59 -4.72 0.76 1.26
CA GLN A 59 -3.53 1.63 1.33
C GLN A 59 -3.84 3.04 0.79
N SER A 60 -4.56 3.14 -0.33
CA SER A 60 -4.97 4.41 -0.92
C SER A 60 -5.96 5.16 -0.03
N TYR A 61 -6.90 4.45 0.60
CA TYR A 61 -7.82 5.03 1.59
C TYR A 61 -7.06 5.68 2.76
N LEU A 62 -6.07 4.97 3.32
CA LEU A 62 -5.20 5.47 4.39
C LEU A 62 -4.43 6.71 3.96
N TRP A 63 -3.77 6.64 2.79
CA TRP A 63 -3.00 7.74 2.24
C TRP A 63 -3.87 8.97 2.00
N ASN A 64 -5.04 8.81 1.38
CA ASN A 64 -5.97 9.91 1.12
C ASN A 64 -6.42 10.59 2.42
N HIS A 65 -6.63 9.81 3.48
CA HIS A 65 -7.02 10.33 4.77
C HIS A 65 -5.88 11.12 5.42
N ALA A 66 -4.66 10.58 5.42
CA ALA A 66 -3.46 11.26 5.90
C ALA A 66 -3.18 12.55 5.11
N ALA A 67 -3.29 12.51 3.78
CA ALA A 67 -3.10 13.66 2.91
C ALA A 67 -4.14 14.76 3.18
N SER A 68 -5.42 14.38 3.30
CA SER A 68 -6.49 15.33 3.62
C SER A 68 -6.29 15.99 4.98
N MET A 69 -5.86 15.23 5.98
CA MET A 69 -5.56 15.78 7.31
C MET A 69 -4.33 16.69 7.26
N ARG A 70 -3.24 16.28 6.61
CA ARG A 70 -2.04 17.10 6.45
C ARG A 70 -2.36 18.45 5.79
N ALA A 71 -3.14 18.42 4.72
CA ALA A 71 -3.60 19.63 4.04
C ALA A 71 -4.52 20.47 4.93
N GLY A 72 -5.39 19.85 5.73
CA GLY A 72 -6.30 20.54 6.64
C GLY A 72 -5.61 21.19 7.85
N MET A 73 -4.58 20.55 8.40
CA MET A 73 -3.90 21.02 9.62
C MET A 73 -2.84 22.08 9.34
N TYR A 74 -1.98 21.86 8.35
CA TYR A 74 -0.85 22.76 8.08
C TYR A 74 -0.93 23.48 6.74
N GLY A 75 -2.02 23.28 5.97
CA GLY A 75 -2.21 23.95 4.68
C GLY A 75 -1.25 23.48 3.60
N LEU A 76 -1.20 24.23 2.49
CA LEU A 76 -0.35 23.97 1.33
C LEU A 76 0.81 24.98 1.21
N SER A 77 1.13 25.68 2.31
CA SER A 77 2.04 26.82 2.27
C SER A 77 3.53 26.43 2.31
N GLY A 78 3.85 25.19 2.69
CA GLY A 78 5.23 24.71 2.73
C GLY A 78 5.41 23.42 3.51
N VAL A 79 6.68 23.05 3.68
CA VAL A 79 7.13 21.90 4.47
C VAL A 79 7.07 22.24 5.96
N ILE A 80 6.64 21.28 6.77
CA ILE A 80 6.60 21.39 8.22
C ILE A 80 7.61 20.41 8.83
N GLU A 81 8.15 20.75 9.99
CA GLU A 81 9.00 19.83 10.76
C GLU A 81 8.26 18.50 10.98
N GLY A 82 8.95 17.40 10.72
CA GLY A 82 8.34 16.07 10.75
C GLY A 82 7.73 15.59 9.43
N ASP A 83 7.55 16.44 8.40
CA ASP A 83 7.15 15.98 7.08
C ASP A 83 8.23 15.07 6.47
N LEU A 84 7.82 14.08 5.69
CA LEU A 84 8.77 13.26 4.92
C LEU A 84 9.10 13.97 3.61
N VAL A 85 10.38 14.08 3.31
CA VAL A 85 10.88 14.73 2.10
C VAL A 85 11.91 13.87 1.39
N TYR A 86 11.94 13.95 0.07
CA TYR A 86 13.03 13.36 -0.70
C TYR A 86 14.36 14.05 -0.37
N LYS A 87 15.41 13.27 -0.09
CA LYS A 87 16.76 13.84 0.07
C LYS A 87 17.18 14.46 -1.26
N LYS A 88 17.41 15.76 -1.24
CA LYS A 88 18.13 16.45 -2.30
C LYS A 88 19.62 16.28 -2.01
N GLU A 89 20.37 15.79 -2.99
CA GLU A 89 21.83 15.84 -2.91
C GLU A 89 22.23 17.30 -2.82
N CYS A 90 22.64 17.74 -1.63
CA CYS A 90 23.40 18.98 -1.51
C CYS A 90 24.68 18.80 -2.33
N PRO A 91 25.04 19.71 -3.27
CA PRO A 91 26.24 19.58 -4.09
C PRO A 91 27.52 19.84 -3.27
N GLY A 92 27.76 19.07 -2.20
CA GLY A 92 28.81 19.35 -1.22
C GLY A 92 29.26 18.21 -0.30
N GLU A 93 28.58 17.07 -0.23
CA GLU A 93 29.07 15.93 0.57
C GLU A 93 29.04 14.64 -0.25
N GLY A 94 30.18 14.32 -0.86
CA GLY A 94 30.42 12.99 -1.40
C GLY A 94 30.51 11.98 -0.25
N THR A 95 29.72 10.92 -0.32
CA THR A 95 30.00 9.71 0.47
C THR A 95 29.88 8.48 -0.40
N VAL A 96 30.95 7.70 -0.32
CA VAL A 96 31.25 6.46 -1.02
C VAL A 96 30.50 5.32 -0.34
N THR A 97 29.82 4.47 -1.10
CA THR A 97 29.50 3.08 -0.73
C THR A 97 29.38 2.29 -2.03
N ASP A 98 30.48 1.70 -2.53
CA ASP A 98 31.09 0.44 -2.12
C ASP A 98 30.28 -0.77 -2.59
N ALA A 99 30.95 -1.57 -3.43
CA ALA A 99 30.39 -2.66 -4.19
C ALA A 99 30.12 -3.87 -3.30
N SER A 100 29.02 -4.59 -3.54
CA SER A 100 29.02 -6.03 -3.32
C SER A 100 28.30 -6.74 -4.45
N GLU A 101 29.09 -7.47 -5.23
CA GLU A 101 28.66 -8.58 -6.06
C GLU A 101 28.14 -9.70 -5.16
N ASN A 102 27.10 -10.43 -5.59
CA ASN A 102 27.07 -11.88 -5.52
C ASN A 102 25.95 -12.45 -6.40
N ASN A 103 26.37 -13.33 -7.31
CA ASN A 103 25.54 -14.24 -8.10
C ASN A 103 24.99 -15.36 -7.20
N ASP A 104 23.76 -15.84 -7.45
CA ASP A 104 23.60 -17.21 -7.94
C ASP A 104 22.15 -17.61 -8.29
N ASP A 105 22.08 -18.18 -9.49
CA ASP A 105 21.38 -19.39 -9.91
C ASP A 105 19.86 -19.44 -10.20
N HIS A 106 19.60 -20.05 -11.35
CA HIS A 106 18.36 -20.21 -12.08
C HIS A 106 17.57 -21.45 -11.62
N THR A 107 16.24 -21.38 -11.48
CA THR A 107 15.34 -22.41 -12.09
C THR A 107 13.87 -21.96 -12.28
N ASN A 108 13.54 -21.56 -13.51
CA ASN A 108 12.33 -21.82 -14.32
C ASN A 108 10.88 -21.69 -13.79
N ALA A 109 10.24 -20.61 -14.25
CA ALA A 109 9.05 -20.54 -15.14
C ALA A 109 7.64 -20.97 -14.66
N SER A 110 6.76 -19.98 -14.44
CA SER A 110 5.66 -19.70 -15.39
C SER A 110 5.11 -18.28 -15.18
N GLU A 111 5.32 -17.46 -16.19
CA GLU A 111 5.05 -16.02 -16.29
C GLU A 111 3.54 -15.71 -16.35
N MET A 112 3.11 -14.82 -15.46
CA MET A 112 2.26 -13.67 -15.80
C MET A 112 2.50 -12.66 -14.70
N ASP A 113 3.67 -12.03 -14.79
CA ASP A 113 4.12 -10.99 -13.87
C ASP A 113 3.29 -9.74 -14.13
N ILE A 114 2.26 -9.54 -13.32
CA ILE A 114 1.71 -8.21 -13.08
C ILE A 114 2.44 -7.71 -11.82
N PHE A 115 3.77 -7.60 -11.92
CA PHE A 115 4.44 -6.43 -11.38
C PHE A 115 3.92 -5.24 -12.17
N ALA A 116 3.83 -4.09 -11.52
CA ALA A 116 3.50 -2.83 -12.15
C ALA A 116 4.19 -2.71 -13.51
N GLU A 117 3.60 -1.99 -14.47
CA GLU A 117 4.44 -1.33 -15.47
C GLU A 117 5.60 -0.70 -14.68
N THR A 118 6.77 -1.32 -14.77
CA THR A 118 7.99 -0.81 -14.17
C THR A 118 8.31 0.38 -15.04
N LEU A 119 7.71 1.52 -14.67
CA LEU A 119 8.30 2.80 -14.92
C LEU A 119 9.79 2.64 -14.58
N PRO A 120 10.68 3.07 -15.49
CA PRO A 120 12.11 2.75 -15.43
C PRO A 120 12.57 3.01 -14.01
N GLU A 121 13.14 1.97 -13.39
CA GLU A 121 13.71 1.90 -12.04
C GLU A 121 14.17 3.28 -11.57
N GLU A 122 13.23 4.09 -11.07
CA GLU A 122 13.54 5.42 -10.59
C GLU A 122 14.31 5.12 -9.33
N THR A 123 15.63 5.34 -9.39
CA THR A 123 16.55 5.32 -8.27
C THR A 123 15.80 5.67 -7.01
N ILE A 124 15.56 4.69 -6.12
CA ILE A 124 14.70 4.87 -4.94
C ILE A 124 15.22 6.07 -4.19
N GLN A 125 14.57 7.22 -4.36
CA GLN A 125 15.09 8.47 -3.88
C GLN A 125 14.98 8.42 -2.37
N SER A 126 16.13 8.45 -1.68
CA SER A 126 16.20 8.26 -0.24
C SER A 126 15.34 9.32 0.44
N VAL A 127 14.40 8.90 1.28
CA VAL A 127 13.50 9.80 2.03
C VAL A 127 14.11 10.10 3.40
N LYS A 128 13.88 11.32 3.91
CA LYS A 128 14.19 11.70 5.30
C LYS A 128 13.02 12.44 5.94
N ILE A 129 13.05 12.53 7.27
CA ILE A 129 12.17 13.43 8.03
C ILE A 129 12.80 14.83 8.01
N ALA A 130 12.02 15.84 7.65
CA ALA A 130 12.45 17.24 7.68
C ALA A 130 12.62 17.72 9.12
N ASP A 131 13.78 18.31 9.41
CA ASP A 131 14.09 18.88 10.73
C ASP A 131 14.01 20.41 10.73
N SER A 132 14.08 21.02 11.92
CA SER A 132 14.11 22.48 12.08
C SER A 132 15.21 23.17 11.25
N GLU A 133 16.36 22.54 11.00
CA GLU A 133 17.44 23.15 10.21
C GLU A 133 17.09 23.24 8.72
N ASP A 134 16.46 22.20 8.18
CA ASP A 134 15.99 22.15 6.79
C ASP A 134 14.97 23.25 6.50
N LEU A 135 14.09 23.51 7.48
CA LEU A 135 13.09 24.58 7.39
C LEU A 135 13.75 25.96 7.39
N LEU A 136 14.78 26.19 8.21
CA LEU A 136 15.53 27.45 8.23
C LEU A 136 16.31 27.69 6.93
N LYS A 137 16.87 26.62 6.35
CA LYS A 137 17.60 26.68 5.07
C LYS A 137 16.65 26.82 3.87
N ALA A 138 15.34 26.61 4.06
CA ALA A 138 14.30 26.68 3.04
C ALA A 138 14.62 25.88 1.76
N VAL A 139 15.25 24.70 1.94
CA VAL A 139 15.73 23.85 0.83
C VAL A 139 14.59 23.05 0.17
N TYR A 140 13.52 22.81 0.92
CA TYR A 140 12.40 21.99 0.51
C TYR A 140 11.14 22.82 0.29
N THR A 141 10.36 22.38 -0.68
CA THR A 141 9.05 22.93 -1.04
C THR A 141 7.99 21.85 -0.83
N LEU A 142 6.71 22.24 -0.93
CA LEU A 142 5.62 21.27 -0.79
C LEU A 142 5.71 20.12 -1.82
N GLU A 143 6.28 20.36 -3.00
CA GLU A 143 6.45 19.35 -4.05
C GLU A 143 7.42 18.23 -3.64
N ASP A 144 8.29 18.50 -2.66
CA ASP A 144 9.24 17.52 -2.13
C ASP A 144 8.63 16.67 -1.02
N VAL A 145 7.45 17.06 -0.50
CA VAL A 145 6.77 16.36 0.61
C VAL A 145 6.08 15.13 0.09
N VAL A 146 6.38 14.00 0.73
CA VAL A 146 5.77 12.71 0.44
C VAL A 146 5.00 12.19 1.64
N LEU A 147 3.97 11.40 1.35
CA LEU A 147 3.26 10.63 2.35
C LEU A 147 3.37 9.14 2.03
N PRO A 148 3.62 8.30 3.04
CA PRO A 148 3.86 6.90 2.82
C PRO A 148 2.57 6.13 2.52
N LEU A 149 2.69 5.11 1.67
CA LEU A 149 1.72 4.02 1.60
C LEU A 149 2.05 3.02 2.72
N PRO A 150 1.11 2.71 3.61
CA PRO A 150 1.38 1.85 4.75
C PRO A 150 1.66 0.40 4.30
N GLY A 151 2.75 -0.15 4.80
CA GLY A 151 3.22 -1.52 4.59
C GLY A 151 4.09 -2.00 5.76
N SER A 152 4.74 -3.14 5.60
CA SER A 152 5.53 -3.76 6.68
C SER A 152 6.78 -2.98 7.06
N GLU A 153 7.37 -2.26 6.11
CA GLU A 153 8.61 -1.49 6.28
C GLU A 153 8.38 -0.07 5.76
N THR A 154 7.63 0.72 6.53
CA THR A 154 7.23 2.05 6.12
C THR A 154 7.69 3.08 7.14
N LEU A 155 8.42 4.07 6.67
CA LEU A 155 8.81 5.21 7.48
C LEU A 155 7.63 6.20 7.53
N PHE A 156 7.22 6.59 8.74
CA PHE A 156 6.10 7.50 8.96
C PHE A 156 6.59 8.93 9.23
N PRO A 157 5.78 9.96 8.92
CA PRO A 157 6.07 11.33 9.31
C PRO A 157 6.32 11.46 10.81
N GLY A 158 7.18 12.39 11.22
CA GLY A 158 7.48 12.70 12.62
C GLY A 158 6.47 13.66 13.28
N ASN A 159 5.40 14.04 12.59
CA ASN A 159 4.41 15.00 13.05
C ASN A 159 3.07 14.34 13.42
N GLU A 160 2.06 15.15 13.76
CA GLU A 160 0.73 14.67 14.14
C GLU A 160 0.06 13.84 13.03
N VAL A 161 0.53 13.93 11.77
CA VAL A 161 0.00 13.13 10.67
C VAL A 161 0.21 11.64 10.87
N ALA A 162 1.27 11.25 11.58
CA ALA A 162 1.53 9.87 11.97
C ALA A 162 0.37 9.26 12.78
N GLY A 163 -0.36 10.08 13.53
CA GLY A 163 -1.45 9.66 14.40
C GLY A 163 -2.54 8.88 13.66
N ILE A 164 -2.88 9.30 12.43
CA ILE A 164 -3.90 8.61 11.62
C ILE A 164 -3.48 7.19 11.25
N TYR A 165 -2.21 6.98 10.91
CA TYR A 165 -1.71 5.65 10.56
C TYR A 165 -1.82 4.71 11.76
N HIS A 166 -1.48 5.18 12.97
CA HIS A 166 -1.59 4.40 14.20
C HIS A 166 -3.04 4.17 14.62
N GLU A 167 -3.89 5.20 14.57
CA GLU A 167 -5.31 5.11 14.93
C GLU A 167 -6.05 4.09 14.06
N ILE A 168 -5.84 4.17 12.73
CA ILE A 168 -6.52 3.28 11.80
C ILE A 168 -5.94 1.86 11.87
N ALA A 169 -4.63 1.71 12.06
CA ALA A 169 -4.02 0.40 12.28
C ALA A 169 -4.62 -0.31 13.51
N ASN A 170 -4.72 0.42 14.64
CA ASN A 170 -5.37 -0.07 15.86
C ASN A 170 -6.84 -0.43 15.63
N LYS A 171 -7.57 0.39 14.88
CA LYS A 171 -8.99 0.15 14.55
C LYS A 171 -9.21 -1.10 13.71
N VAL A 172 -8.24 -1.48 12.88
CA VAL A 172 -8.29 -2.67 12.01
C VAL A 172 -7.55 -3.87 12.62
N MET A 173 -7.11 -3.78 13.88
CA MET A 173 -6.30 -4.81 14.56
C MET A 173 -5.03 -5.20 13.78
N LEU A 174 -4.46 -4.28 13.02
CA LEU A 174 -3.16 -4.43 12.39
C LEU A 174 -2.12 -3.79 13.31
N SER A 175 -1.15 -4.56 13.78
CA SER A 175 0.00 -4.01 14.52
C SER A 175 0.99 -3.43 13.51
N LEU A 176 1.15 -2.11 13.51
CA LEU A 176 2.32 -1.48 12.89
C LEU A 176 3.51 -1.60 13.86
N PRO A 177 4.72 -1.86 13.36
CA PRO A 177 5.94 -1.95 14.19
C PRO A 177 6.36 -0.60 14.76
#